data_AF-E0VTJ7-F1
#
_entry.id   AF-E0VTJ7-F1
#
_cell.length_a   1.000
_cell.length_b   1.000
_cell.length_c   1.000
_cell.angle_alpha   90.00
_cell.angle_beta   90.00
_cell.angle_gamma   90.00
#
_symmetry.space_group_name_H-M   'P 1'
#
loop_
_entity.id
_entity.type
_entity.pdbx_description
1 polymer ?
#
loop_
_entity_poly.entity_id
_entity_poly.type
_entity_poly.pdbx_seq_one_letter_code
_entity_poly.pdbx_strand_id
1 'polypeptide(L)'
;MGKHEVGTPKYIANKIKAKGLQKLRWYCQMCQKQCRDENGFKCHTMSESHQRQLLIFADNANRYIDEFSRQFSDGYLELLKRQFGTKRVPANKVYQDYISDRHHLHMNATQWETLTDFVKWLGREGKCVVDETEKGWFVAYIDRDPETIAMQEAMAKKAKMEKDDEERLMDFIEKQVERGKQNIVPVEYTELIRESEDDKIKLELNLALKKVNESKPLTKPPINLLTKDKNMKKNVKSDSLPPFSNKRKSALDEILEEEEKRKEKKNRKDYWLSVGIVVKIITKSLGDKYYKKKGVIESIKDNYIGNVRMFDTNDLIKIDQEHLETVIPSEGRLVKIVNGAYRGEEAILKEIHEKKFCATLEISSGLLKGRIVQNCKYEDFSKLNSIS
;
A
#
# COMPACT_ATOMS: atom_id res chain seq x y z
N MET A 1 -5.11 -49.81 -17.86
CA MET A 1 -5.83 -48.59 -18.30
C MET A 1 -4.80 -47.51 -18.59
N GLY A 2 -4.57 -47.18 -19.87
CA GLY A 2 -3.49 -46.29 -20.31
C GLY A 2 -3.65 -44.85 -19.82
N LYS A 3 -2.54 -44.20 -19.47
CA LYS A 3 -2.49 -42.77 -19.15
C LYS A 3 -2.84 -41.98 -20.41
N HIS A 4 -3.81 -41.08 -20.33
CA HIS A 4 -4.16 -40.19 -21.44
C HIS A 4 -3.08 -39.13 -21.64
N GLU A 5 -2.74 -38.83 -22.91
CA GLU A 5 -1.71 -37.86 -23.27
C GLU A 5 -1.97 -36.46 -22.68
N VAL A 6 -0.88 -35.75 -22.37
CA VAL A 6 -0.94 -34.44 -21.73
C VAL A 6 -1.54 -33.44 -22.73
N GLY A 7 -2.70 -32.86 -22.38
CA GLY A 7 -3.40 -31.86 -23.19
C GLY A 7 -4.70 -32.33 -23.84
N THR A 8 -5.00 -33.63 -23.84
CA THR A 8 -6.29 -34.13 -24.37
C THR A 8 -7.46 -33.61 -23.51
N PRO A 9 -8.65 -33.35 -24.08
CA PRO A 9 -9.84 -32.96 -23.31
C PRO A 9 -10.16 -33.91 -22.14
N LYS A 10 -9.87 -35.22 -22.30
CA LYS A 10 -10.02 -36.23 -21.24
C LYS A 10 -8.96 -36.09 -20.13
N TYR A 11 -7.73 -35.68 -20.46
CA TYR A 11 -6.68 -35.35 -19.48
C TYR A 11 -7.04 -34.07 -18.72
N ILE A 12 -7.50 -33.04 -19.43
CA ILE A 12 -7.95 -31.77 -18.83
C ILE A 12 -9.18 -32.00 -17.94
N ALA A 13 -10.17 -32.77 -18.40
CA ALA A 13 -11.35 -33.13 -17.60
C ALA A 13 -10.98 -33.94 -16.36
N ASN A 14 -10.02 -34.87 -16.46
CA ASN A 14 -9.50 -35.60 -15.29
C ASN A 14 -8.72 -34.68 -14.33
N LYS A 15 -7.95 -33.73 -14.85
CA LYS A 15 -7.20 -32.74 -14.05
C LYS A 15 -8.14 -31.76 -13.35
N ILE A 16 -9.20 -31.31 -14.01
CA ILE A 16 -10.25 -30.45 -13.42
C ILE A 16 -11.04 -31.23 -12.36
N LYS A 17 -11.41 -32.50 -12.62
CA LYS A 17 -12.08 -33.36 -11.63
C LYS A 17 -11.18 -33.69 -10.43
N ALA A 18 -9.85 -33.73 -10.62
CA ALA A 18 -8.88 -33.90 -9.53
C ALA A 18 -8.66 -32.60 -8.72
N LYS A 19 -8.86 -31.42 -9.33
CA LYS A 19 -8.75 -30.11 -8.65
C LYS A 19 -9.90 -29.82 -7.67
N GLY A 20 -11.04 -30.51 -7.77
CA GLY A 20 -12.04 -30.49 -6.70
C GLY A 20 -11.42 -30.95 -5.38
N LEU A 21 -11.81 -30.33 -4.26
CA LEU A 21 -11.33 -30.62 -2.91
C LEU A 21 -11.78 -32.03 -2.48
N GLN A 22 -11.17 -33.06 -3.06
CA GLN A 22 -11.39 -34.44 -2.69
C GLN A 22 -10.79 -34.65 -1.31
N LYS A 23 -11.60 -35.13 -0.35
CA LYS A 23 -11.16 -35.44 1.01
C LYS A 23 -9.84 -36.22 0.95
N LEU A 24 -8.84 -35.81 1.73
CA LEU A 24 -7.51 -36.44 1.87
C LEU A 24 -7.55 -37.94 2.27
N ARG A 25 -8.74 -38.50 2.52
CA ARG A 25 -8.99 -39.89 2.92
C ARG A 25 -8.38 -40.93 1.99
N TRP A 26 -8.21 -40.64 0.69
CA TRP A 26 -7.71 -41.59 -0.30
C TRP A 26 -6.33 -41.22 -0.86
N TYR A 27 -5.49 -40.56 -0.05
CA TYR A 27 -4.11 -40.24 -0.41
C TYR A 27 -3.12 -41.24 0.21
N CYS A 28 -2.20 -41.76 -0.59
CA CYS A 28 -1.10 -42.59 -0.10
C CYS A 28 0.17 -41.75 0.02
N GLN A 29 0.66 -41.57 1.24
CA GLN A 29 1.90 -40.83 1.53
C GLN A 29 3.13 -41.53 0.95
N MET A 30 3.22 -42.87 1.08
CA MET A 30 4.37 -43.66 0.63
C MET A 30 4.59 -43.58 -0.89
N CYS A 31 3.49 -43.51 -1.64
CA CYS A 31 3.53 -43.45 -3.10
C CYS A 31 3.31 -42.03 -3.64
N GLN A 32 3.12 -41.04 -2.75
CA GLN A 32 2.69 -39.67 -3.05
C GLN A 32 1.51 -39.61 -4.04
N LYS A 33 0.61 -40.60 -3.97
CA LYS A 33 -0.42 -40.84 -4.97
C LYS A 33 -1.79 -40.62 -4.39
N GLN A 34 -2.52 -39.67 -4.97
CA GLN A 34 -3.93 -39.52 -4.66
C GLN A 34 -4.78 -40.48 -5.49
N CYS A 35 -5.59 -41.27 -4.80
CA CYS A 35 -6.62 -42.11 -5.39
C CYS A 35 -7.96 -41.38 -5.39
N ARG A 36 -8.76 -41.63 -6.42
CA ARG A 36 -9.99 -40.87 -6.67
C ARG A 36 -11.17 -41.32 -5.82
N ASP A 37 -11.23 -42.63 -5.54
CA ASP A 37 -12.32 -43.31 -4.86
C ASP A 37 -11.75 -44.42 -3.96
N GLU A 38 -12.56 -44.94 -3.03
CA GLU A 38 -12.17 -46.01 -2.11
C GLU A 38 -11.65 -47.26 -2.85
N ASN A 39 -12.31 -47.66 -3.94
CA ASN A 39 -11.87 -48.79 -4.75
C ASN A 39 -10.52 -48.53 -5.44
N GLY A 40 -10.28 -47.28 -5.87
CA GLY A 40 -8.98 -46.88 -6.42
C GLY A 40 -7.86 -46.95 -5.38
N PHE A 41 -8.17 -46.60 -4.13
CA PHE A 41 -7.23 -46.70 -3.02
C PHE A 41 -6.94 -48.16 -2.66
N LYS A 42 -7.97 -49.03 -2.58
CA LYS A 42 -7.79 -50.47 -2.33
C LYS A 42 -6.96 -51.14 -3.43
N CYS A 43 -7.23 -50.85 -4.70
CA CYS A 43 -6.41 -51.36 -5.79
C CYS A 43 -4.96 -50.84 -5.74
N HIS A 44 -4.75 -49.63 -5.22
CA HIS A 44 -3.41 -49.09 -5.03
C HIS A 44 -2.67 -49.75 -3.88
N THR A 45 -3.30 -49.96 -2.72
CA THR A 45 -2.67 -50.63 -1.57
C THR A 45 -2.36 -52.10 -1.85
N MET A 46 -3.17 -52.76 -2.69
CA MET A 46 -2.94 -54.13 -3.15
C MET A 46 -1.93 -54.23 -4.32
N SER A 47 -1.47 -53.10 -4.87
CA SER A 47 -0.54 -53.12 -6.00
C SER A 47 0.88 -53.47 -5.58
N GLU A 48 1.57 -54.24 -6.41
CA GLU A 48 2.97 -54.64 -6.19
C GLU A 48 3.89 -53.42 -6.03
N SER A 49 3.63 -52.32 -6.76
CA SER A 49 4.39 -51.08 -6.63
C SER A 49 4.30 -50.46 -5.22
N HIS A 50 3.12 -50.52 -4.59
CA HIS A 50 2.94 -50.02 -3.23
C HIS A 50 3.62 -50.95 -2.22
N GLN A 51 3.46 -52.27 -2.40
CA GLN A 51 4.08 -53.28 -1.54
C GLN A 51 5.61 -53.23 -1.57
N ARG A 52 6.22 -53.01 -2.75
CA ARG A 52 7.67 -52.81 -2.87
C ARG A 52 8.13 -51.55 -2.12
N GLN A 53 7.37 -50.45 -2.23
CA GLN A 53 7.68 -49.24 -1.48
C GLN A 53 7.52 -49.41 0.04
N LEU A 54 6.56 -50.22 0.48
CA LEU A 54 6.43 -50.59 1.89
C LEU A 54 7.61 -51.42 2.40
N LEU A 55 8.13 -52.37 1.62
CA LEU A 55 9.33 -53.14 2.00
C LEU A 55 10.55 -52.23 2.13
N ILE A 56 10.77 -51.33 1.16
CA ILE A 56 11.89 -50.38 1.19
C ILE A 56 11.80 -49.46 2.42
N PHE A 57 10.58 -49.06 2.79
CA PHE A 57 10.34 -48.29 4.01
C PHE A 57 10.61 -49.13 5.27
N ALA A 58 10.16 -50.38 5.31
CA ALA A 58 10.38 -51.28 6.46
C ALA A 58 11.88 -51.50 6.73
N ASP A 59 12.69 -51.62 5.69
CA ASP A 59 14.15 -51.81 5.80
C ASP A 59 14.89 -50.54 6.29
N ASN A 60 14.32 -49.34 6.10
CA ASN A 60 14.98 -48.06 6.40
C ASN A 60 14.04 -47.03 7.06
N ALA A 61 13.16 -47.46 7.94
CA ALA A 61 12.07 -46.63 8.47
C ALA A 61 12.56 -45.31 9.09
N ASN A 62 13.63 -45.36 9.88
CA ASN A 62 14.18 -44.17 10.55
C ASN A 62 14.65 -43.10 9.57
N ARG A 63 15.35 -43.49 8.50
CA ARG A 63 15.87 -42.54 7.50
C ARG A 63 14.73 -41.82 6.76
N TYR A 64 13.67 -42.55 6.43
CA TYR A 64 12.50 -41.96 5.79
C TYR A 64 11.73 -41.05 6.74
N ILE A 65 11.60 -41.42 8.02
CA ILE A 65 10.98 -40.57 9.04
C ILE A 65 11.78 -39.27 9.22
N ASP A 66 13.11 -39.35 9.23
CA ASP A 66 13.98 -38.17 9.32
C ASP A 66 13.82 -37.25 8.10
N GLU A 67 13.76 -37.82 6.90
CA GLU A 67 13.56 -37.05 5.66
C GLU A 67 12.18 -36.38 5.63
N PHE A 68 11.13 -37.10 6.01
CA PHE A 68 9.77 -36.56 6.12
C PHE A 68 9.69 -35.47 7.20
N SER A 69 10.36 -35.67 8.33
CA SER A 69 10.43 -34.68 9.41
C SER A 69 11.15 -33.41 8.95
N ARG A 70 12.24 -33.55 8.18
CA ARG A 70 12.95 -32.42 7.59
C ARG A 70 12.08 -31.67 6.59
N GLN A 71 11.48 -32.37 5.62
CA GLN A 71 10.58 -31.78 4.62
C GLN A 71 9.38 -31.07 5.27
N PHE A 72 8.80 -31.67 6.32
CA PHE A 72 7.73 -31.06 7.09
C PHE A 72 8.20 -29.78 7.79
N SER A 73 9.34 -29.83 8.48
CA SER A 73 9.88 -28.66 9.20
C SER A 73 10.23 -27.52 8.25
N ASP A 74 10.87 -27.81 7.11
CA ASP A 74 11.26 -26.82 6.11
C ASP A 74 10.02 -26.19 5.47
N GLY A 75 9.03 -27.01 5.10
CA GLY A 75 7.76 -26.52 4.54
C GLY A 75 6.95 -25.67 5.52
N TYR A 76 6.93 -26.05 6.80
CA TYR A 76 6.27 -25.26 7.85
C TYR A 76 6.97 -23.91 8.05
N LEU A 77 8.31 -23.88 8.08
CA LEU A 77 9.10 -22.66 8.23
C LEU A 77 8.99 -21.75 7.00
N GLU A 78 8.96 -22.32 5.80
CA GLU A 78 8.75 -21.56 4.57
C GLU A 78 7.38 -20.87 4.57
N LEU A 79 6.32 -21.58 5.00
CA LEU A 79 4.99 -20.99 5.15
C LEU A 79 5.00 -19.86 6.21
N LEU A 80 5.64 -20.11 7.35
CA LEU A 80 5.79 -19.15 8.44
C LEU A 80 6.49 -17.88 7.94
N LYS A 81 7.60 -18.02 7.20
CA LYS A 81 8.36 -16.92 6.62
C LYS A 81 7.56 -16.16 5.56
N ARG A 82 6.87 -16.87 4.66
CA ARG A 82 6.14 -16.28 3.53
C ARG A 82 4.90 -15.50 3.95
N GLN A 83 4.11 -16.04 4.88
CA GLN A 83 2.80 -15.46 5.24
C GLN A 83 2.84 -14.59 6.49
N PHE A 84 3.66 -14.96 7.48
CA PHE A 84 3.57 -14.37 8.83
C PHE A 84 4.83 -13.59 9.20
N GLY A 85 5.99 -13.90 8.60
CA GLY A 85 7.26 -13.26 8.91
C GLY A 85 7.59 -13.43 10.39
N THR A 86 7.94 -12.34 11.07
CA THR A 86 8.29 -12.33 12.51
C THR A 86 7.10 -12.11 13.45
N LYS A 87 5.86 -12.14 12.95
CA LYS A 87 4.66 -11.92 13.79
C LYS A 87 4.35 -13.15 14.64
N ARG A 88 3.81 -12.92 15.85
CA ARG A 88 3.28 -13.98 16.72
C ARG A 88 1.95 -14.49 16.18
N VAL A 89 1.86 -15.78 15.90
CA VAL A 89 0.69 -16.43 15.27
C VAL A 89 0.37 -17.74 15.98
N PRO A 90 -0.92 -18.11 16.15
CA PRO A 90 -1.28 -19.40 16.73
C PRO A 90 -0.82 -20.57 15.84
N ALA A 91 -0.14 -21.55 16.43
CA ALA A 91 0.46 -22.69 15.72
C ALA A 91 -0.56 -23.50 14.92
N ASN A 92 -1.77 -23.66 15.46
CA ASN A 92 -2.88 -24.38 14.82
C ASN A 92 -3.27 -23.76 13.48
N LYS A 93 -3.25 -22.42 13.37
CA LYS A 93 -3.60 -21.72 12.14
C LYS A 93 -2.56 -21.99 11.05
N VAL A 94 -1.28 -21.89 11.40
CA VAL A 94 -0.17 -22.17 10.47
C VAL A 94 -0.22 -23.62 10.00
N TYR A 95 -0.52 -24.57 10.91
CA TYR A 95 -0.67 -25.98 10.55
C TYR A 95 -1.86 -26.22 9.61
N GLN A 96 -3.01 -25.58 9.86
CA GLN A 96 -4.18 -25.66 8.98
C GLN A 96 -3.90 -25.10 7.59
N ASP A 97 -3.22 -23.95 7.51
CA ASP A 97 -2.80 -23.35 6.25
C ASP A 97 -1.78 -24.24 5.52
N TYR A 98 -0.90 -24.92 6.25
CA TYR A 98 0.04 -25.89 5.68
C TYR A 98 -0.67 -27.10 5.07
N ILE A 99 -1.60 -27.73 5.78
CA ILE A 99 -2.34 -28.91 5.27
C ILE A 99 -3.42 -28.55 4.24
N SER A 100 -3.65 -27.25 3.98
CA SER A 100 -4.58 -26.81 2.92
C SER A 100 -4.09 -27.23 1.53
N ASP A 101 -2.76 -27.31 1.38
CA ASP A 101 -2.10 -27.74 0.16
C ASP A 101 -1.99 -29.27 0.09
N ARG A 102 -2.47 -29.82 -1.02
CA ARG A 102 -2.60 -31.27 -1.24
C ARG A 102 -1.28 -32.05 -1.25
N HIS A 103 -0.15 -31.39 -1.52
CA HIS A 103 1.15 -32.05 -1.66
C HIS A 103 1.99 -31.98 -0.39
N HIS A 104 1.47 -31.40 0.70
CA HIS A 104 2.19 -31.30 1.94
C HIS A 104 2.06 -32.56 2.79
N LEU A 105 3.11 -32.84 3.56
CA LEU A 105 3.20 -33.97 4.47
C LEU A 105 2.26 -33.75 5.66
N HIS A 106 1.47 -34.76 6.01
CA HIS A 106 0.72 -34.69 7.25
C HIS A 106 1.63 -35.01 8.45
N MET A 107 1.36 -34.40 9.61
CA MET A 107 2.14 -34.56 10.83
C MET A 107 2.35 -36.02 11.25
N ASN A 108 1.34 -36.87 11.08
CA ASN A 108 1.41 -38.31 11.35
C ASN A 108 2.51 -39.08 10.60
N ALA A 109 3.09 -38.50 9.55
CA ALA A 109 4.19 -39.09 8.79
C ALA A 109 5.58 -38.68 9.31
N THR A 110 5.63 -37.87 10.38
CA THR A 110 6.87 -37.33 10.97
C THR A 110 7.13 -37.95 12.34
N GLN A 111 8.29 -37.63 12.92
CA GLN A 111 8.65 -38.03 14.30
C GLN A 111 7.77 -37.37 15.39
N TRP A 112 6.94 -36.38 15.03
CA TRP A 112 6.09 -35.66 15.98
C TRP A 112 4.64 -36.14 15.89
N GLU A 113 4.16 -36.78 16.95
CA GLU A 113 2.78 -37.28 17.02
C GLU A 113 1.76 -36.15 17.24
N THR A 114 2.17 -35.07 17.92
CA THR A 114 1.33 -33.92 18.26
C THR A 114 1.93 -32.61 17.80
N LEU A 115 1.08 -31.64 17.47
CA LEU A 115 1.54 -30.30 17.08
C LEU A 115 2.31 -29.62 18.21
N THR A 116 1.93 -29.93 19.45
CA THR A 116 2.61 -29.43 20.65
C THR A 116 4.05 -29.91 20.74
N ASP A 117 4.33 -31.17 20.39
CA ASP A 117 5.70 -31.69 20.42
C ASP A 117 6.56 -31.08 19.31
N PHE A 118 5.97 -30.86 18.13
CA PHE A 118 6.64 -30.16 17.04
C PHE A 118 6.97 -28.71 17.43
N VAL A 119 6.03 -27.99 18.03
CA VAL A 119 6.24 -26.60 18.46
C VAL A 119 7.30 -26.52 19.56
N LYS A 120 7.28 -27.44 20.55
CA LYS A 120 8.35 -27.54 21.56
C LYS A 120 9.71 -27.85 20.95
N TRP A 121 9.76 -28.66 19.89
CA TRP A 121 10.99 -28.94 19.16
C TRP A 121 11.51 -27.71 18.42
N LEU A 122 10.64 -26.95 17.74
CA LEU A 122 11.00 -25.68 17.09
C LEU A 122 11.61 -24.66 18.07
N GLY A 123 11.08 -24.60 19.29
CA GLY A 123 11.61 -23.78 20.37
C GLY A 123 12.99 -24.25 20.84
N ARG A 124 13.19 -25.57 21.00
CA ARG A 124 14.49 -26.16 21.38
C ARG A 124 15.58 -25.92 20.35
N GLU A 125 15.24 -25.97 19.07
CA GLU A 125 16.19 -25.72 17.97
C GLU A 125 16.43 -24.20 17.73
N GLY A 126 15.64 -23.35 18.39
CA GLY A 126 15.72 -21.89 18.31
C GLY A 126 15.34 -21.34 16.93
N LYS A 127 14.56 -22.09 16.14
CA LYS A 127 14.06 -21.64 14.84
C LYS A 127 12.87 -20.70 14.99
N CYS A 128 12.10 -20.88 16.06
CA CYS A 128 10.95 -20.04 16.40
C CYS A 128 10.95 -19.69 17.89
N VAL A 129 10.43 -18.51 18.23
CA VAL A 129 10.00 -18.17 19.59
C VAL A 129 8.62 -18.80 19.81
N VAL A 130 8.48 -19.51 20.93
CA VAL A 130 7.29 -20.29 21.26
C VAL A 130 6.74 -19.79 22.59
N ASP A 131 5.45 -19.44 22.60
CA ASP A 131 4.75 -18.97 23.79
C ASP A 131 3.51 -19.82 24.05
N GLU A 132 3.31 -20.22 25.30
CA GLU A 132 2.10 -20.90 25.75
C GLU A 132 1.13 -19.87 26.35
N THR A 133 -0.10 -19.86 25.87
CA THR A 133 -1.18 -19.01 26.40
C THR A 133 -2.43 -19.85 26.63
N GLU A 134 -3.41 -19.32 27.37
CA GLU A 134 -4.68 -20.01 27.63
C GLU A 134 -5.47 -20.39 26.35
N LYS A 135 -5.20 -19.71 25.23
CA LYS A 135 -5.82 -19.97 23.92
C LYS A 135 -5.03 -20.96 23.05
N GLY A 136 -3.92 -21.50 23.56
CA GLY A 136 -3.05 -22.46 22.87
C GLY A 136 -1.64 -21.92 22.61
N TRP A 137 -0.91 -22.64 21.75
CA TRP A 137 0.48 -22.39 21.42
C TRP A 137 0.63 -21.32 20.33
N PHE A 138 1.47 -20.32 20.59
CA PHE A 138 1.85 -19.28 19.65
C PHE A 138 3.30 -19.46 19.21
N VAL A 139 3.55 -19.20 17.93
CA VAL A 139 4.86 -19.34 17.28
C VAL A 139 5.18 -18.04 16.55
N ALA A 140 6.41 -17.56 16.70
CA ALA A 140 6.98 -16.47 15.91
C ALA A 140 8.29 -16.93 15.28
N TYR A 141 8.46 -16.71 13.98
CA TYR A 141 9.69 -17.08 13.28
C TYR A 141 10.86 -16.22 13.76
N ILE A 142 12.01 -16.84 13.99
CA ILE A 142 13.27 -16.13 14.18
C ILE A 142 13.96 -16.09 12.82
N ASP A 143 13.98 -14.91 12.21
CA ASP A 143 14.68 -14.71 10.95
C ASP A 143 16.20 -14.68 11.22
N ARG A 144 16.90 -15.71 10.73
CA ARG A 144 18.35 -15.88 10.88
C ARG A 144 19.12 -15.46 9.61
N ASP A 145 18.44 -14.91 8.60
CA ASP A 145 19.14 -14.40 7.43
C ASP A 145 19.87 -13.07 7.77
N PRO A 146 21.19 -12.98 7.50
CA PRO A 146 21.98 -11.80 7.84
C PRO A 146 21.53 -10.54 7.09
N GLU A 147 20.89 -10.68 5.92
CA GLU A 147 20.37 -9.55 5.15
C GLU A 147 19.14 -8.89 5.80
N THR A 148 18.21 -9.67 6.34
CA THR A 148 17.01 -9.14 6.98
C THR A 148 17.30 -8.59 8.37
N ILE A 149 18.24 -9.20 9.11
CA ILE A 149 18.78 -8.64 10.35
C ILE A 149 19.51 -7.32 10.08
N ALA A 150 20.39 -7.27 9.06
CA ALA A 150 21.08 -6.04 8.69
C ALA A 150 20.12 -4.95 8.21
N MET A 151 19.05 -5.29 7.50
CA MET A 151 18.02 -4.33 7.09
C MET A 151 17.21 -3.82 8.30
N GLN A 152 16.85 -4.68 9.24
CA GLN A 152 16.15 -4.29 10.47
C GLN A 152 17.04 -3.44 11.37
N GLU A 153 18.31 -3.79 11.53
CA GLU A 153 19.30 -2.99 12.27
C GLU A 153 19.61 -1.67 11.57
N ALA A 154 19.73 -1.65 10.23
CA ALA A 154 19.91 -0.42 9.48
C ALA A 154 18.67 0.49 9.57
N MET A 155 17.47 -0.09 9.57
CA MET A 155 16.22 0.65 9.77
C MET A 155 16.11 1.19 11.20
N ALA A 156 16.46 0.40 12.20
CA ALA A 156 16.50 0.82 13.60
C ALA A 156 17.58 1.88 13.84
N LYS A 157 18.75 1.75 13.20
CA LYS A 157 19.84 2.74 13.26
C LYS A 157 19.46 4.02 12.53
N LYS A 158 18.79 3.93 11.36
CA LYS A 158 18.22 5.09 10.67
C LYS A 158 17.17 5.78 11.52
N ALA A 159 16.24 5.05 12.12
CA ALA A 159 15.23 5.64 13.01
C ALA A 159 15.86 6.26 14.27
N LYS A 160 16.94 5.67 14.80
CA LYS A 160 17.69 6.27 15.91
C LYS A 160 18.43 7.54 15.50
N MET A 161 19.01 7.58 14.30
CA MET A 161 19.64 8.79 13.74
C MET A 161 18.60 9.86 13.40
N GLU A 162 17.44 9.47 12.88
CA GLU A 162 16.33 10.36 12.56
C GLU A 162 15.75 11.00 13.83
N LYS A 163 15.62 10.24 14.93
CA LYS A 163 15.26 10.81 16.24
C LYS A 163 16.29 11.83 16.75
N ASP A 164 17.58 11.53 16.59
CA ASP A 164 18.67 12.44 17.00
C ASP A 164 18.69 13.72 16.14
N ASP A 165 18.37 13.59 14.85
CA ASP A 165 18.26 14.73 13.93
C ASP A 165 16.95 15.53 14.14
N GLU A 166 15.83 14.88 14.50
CA GLU A 166 14.58 15.54 14.91
C GLU A 166 14.75 16.33 16.20
N GLU A 167 15.48 15.79 17.19
CA GLU A 167 15.78 16.48 18.45
C GLU A 167 16.69 17.70 18.20
N ARG A 168 17.71 17.56 17.35
CA ARG A 168 18.52 18.73 16.91
C ARG A 168 17.72 19.75 16.13
N LEU A 169 16.73 19.33 15.33
CA LEU A 169 15.87 20.22 14.56
C LEU A 169 14.90 20.98 15.48
N MET A 170 14.36 20.30 16.51
CA MET A 170 13.50 20.91 17.53
C MET A 170 14.26 21.99 18.31
N ASP A 171 15.49 21.72 18.75
CA ASP A 171 16.36 22.71 19.41
C ASP A 171 16.66 23.92 18.53
N PHE A 172 16.82 23.70 17.23
CA PHE A 172 17.07 24.78 16.27
C PHE A 172 15.83 25.65 16.04
N ILE A 173 14.64 25.03 15.97
CA ILE A 173 13.35 25.72 15.86
C ILE A 173 13.09 26.52 17.15
N GLU A 174 13.33 25.95 18.32
CA GLU A 174 13.15 26.62 19.60
C GLU A 174 14.01 27.88 19.71
N LYS A 175 15.29 27.80 19.31
CA LYS A 175 16.19 28.97 19.25
C LYS A 175 15.73 30.04 18.26
N GLN A 176 15.10 29.68 17.14
CA GLN A 176 14.53 30.65 16.20
C GLN A 176 13.27 31.32 16.79
N VAL A 177 12.41 30.55 17.46
CA VAL A 177 11.21 31.07 18.13
C VAL A 177 11.58 32.00 19.27
N GLU A 178 12.60 31.67 20.06
CA GLU A 178 13.08 32.51 21.16
C GLU A 178 13.70 33.81 20.66
N ARG A 179 14.51 33.75 19.59
CA ARG A 179 15.04 34.95 18.92
C ARG A 179 13.94 35.79 18.28
N GLY A 180 12.88 35.17 17.77
CA GLY A 180 11.68 35.84 17.28
C GLY A 180 10.90 36.53 18.39
N LYS A 181 10.73 35.87 19.55
CA LYS A 181 10.09 36.45 20.74
C LYS A 181 10.84 37.64 21.31
N GLN A 182 12.18 37.61 21.31
CA GLN A 182 13.00 38.74 21.77
C GLN A 182 12.95 39.96 20.84
N ASN A 183 12.61 39.77 19.56
CA ASN A 183 12.39 40.86 18.60
C ASN A 183 10.93 41.36 18.54
N ILE A 184 10.02 40.80 19.34
CA ILE A 184 8.69 41.37 19.56
C ILE A 184 8.83 42.38 20.70
N VAL A 185 9.27 43.59 20.34
CA VAL A 185 9.11 44.76 21.19
C VAL A 185 7.60 44.97 21.37
N PRO A 186 7.05 45.12 22.58
CA PRO A 186 5.67 45.54 22.75
C PRO A 186 5.59 46.97 22.22
N VAL A 187 5.05 47.14 21.00
CA VAL A 187 4.72 48.47 20.51
C VAL A 187 3.41 48.86 21.20
N GLU A 188 3.51 49.55 22.33
CA GLU A 188 2.41 50.36 22.82
C GLU A 188 2.16 51.47 21.79
N TYR A 189 1.03 51.36 21.09
CA TYR A 189 0.53 52.42 20.23
C TYR A 189 -0.02 53.54 21.12
N THR A 190 0.81 54.55 21.37
CA THR A 190 0.34 55.83 21.92
C THR A 190 -0.38 56.61 20.83
N GLU A 191 -1.65 56.96 21.06
CA GLU A 191 -2.42 57.81 20.16
C GLU A 191 -1.76 59.20 20.03
N LEU A 192 -1.62 59.70 18.80
CA LEU A 192 -1.16 61.07 18.54
C LEU A 192 -2.26 62.06 18.97
N ILE A 193 -2.10 62.66 20.15
CA ILE A 193 -2.92 63.80 20.58
C ILE A 193 -2.45 65.04 19.80
N ARG A 194 -3.37 65.63 19.01
CA ARG A 194 -3.19 66.95 18.36
C ARG A 194 -3.91 67.98 19.21
N GLU A 195 -3.21 69.01 19.70
CA GLU A 195 -3.85 70.12 20.43
C GLU A 195 -4.32 71.26 19.51
N SER A 196 -3.98 71.25 18.20
CA SER A 196 -4.47 72.24 17.23
C SER A 196 -4.35 71.72 15.78
N GLU A 197 -5.36 72.01 14.94
CA GLU A 197 -5.61 71.34 13.66
C GLU A 197 -4.84 71.86 12.42
N ASP A 198 -3.97 72.88 12.54
CA ASP A 198 -3.41 73.57 11.36
C ASP A 198 -1.88 73.57 11.16
N ASP A 199 -1.13 72.70 11.84
CA ASP A 199 0.32 72.60 11.61
C ASP A 199 0.72 71.48 10.63
N LYS A 200 1.39 71.87 9.55
CA LYS A 200 1.82 71.01 8.44
C LYS A 200 3.01 70.14 8.86
N ILE A 201 2.77 68.82 8.92
CA ILE A 201 3.78 67.82 9.31
C ILE A 201 4.83 67.66 8.19
N LYS A 202 6.10 68.04 8.45
CA LYS A 202 7.27 67.68 7.61
C LYS A 202 7.92 66.42 8.19
N LEU A 203 7.80 65.30 7.48
CA LEU A 203 8.49 64.05 7.80
C LEU A 203 9.79 63.97 7.00
N GLU A 204 10.93 64.27 7.62
CA GLU A 204 12.25 64.03 7.02
C GLU A 204 12.69 62.58 7.26
N LEU A 205 12.36 61.70 6.32
CA LEU A 205 12.84 60.31 6.29
C LEU A 205 14.26 60.28 5.68
N ASN A 206 15.28 60.25 6.54
CA ASN A 206 16.68 60.13 6.10
C ASN A 206 17.02 58.66 5.79
N LEU A 207 16.76 58.23 4.55
CA LEU A 207 17.09 56.89 4.05
C LEU A 207 18.54 56.87 3.50
N ALA A 208 19.52 56.75 4.40
CA ALA A 208 20.93 56.66 4.01
C ALA A 208 21.28 55.31 3.37
N LEU A 209 21.18 55.26 2.04
CA LEU A 209 21.77 54.24 1.17
C LEU A 209 23.31 54.29 1.25
N LYS A 210 23.92 53.37 2.02
CA LYS A 210 25.38 53.21 2.06
C LYS A 210 25.85 52.50 0.79
N LYS A 211 26.34 53.26 -0.19
CA LYS A 211 27.13 52.75 -1.32
C LYS A 211 28.47 52.19 -0.80
N VAL A 212 28.81 50.97 -1.18
CA VAL A 212 30.17 50.43 -1.11
C VAL A 212 30.57 50.00 -2.52
N ASN A 213 31.53 50.71 -3.10
CA ASN A 213 32.16 50.35 -4.37
C ASN A 213 33.35 49.40 -4.12
N GLU A 214 33.35 48.36 -4.95
CA GLU A 214 34.29 47.30 -5.29
C GLU A 214 35.77 47.38 -4.87
N SER A 215 36.27 46.28 -4.30
CA SER A 215 37.39 45.49 -4.86
C SER A 215 37.31 44.02 -4.39
N LYS A 216 37.48 43.09 -5.32
CA LYS A 216 37.50 41.61 -5.19
C LYS A 216 38.99 41.12 -5.12
N PRO A 217 39.34 39.82 -4.90
CA PRO A 217 38.58 38.64 -4.42
C PRO A 217 39.33 37.69 -3.42
N LEU A 218 38.65 36.58 -3.03
CA LEU A 218 39.11 35.34 -2.35
C LEU A 218 39.37 35.46 -0.82
N THR A 219 39.00 34.51 0.06
CA THR A 219 39.14 33.05 0.02
C THR A 219 38.15 32.32 0.95
N LYS A 220 37.69 31.15 0.51
CA LYS A 220 37.02 30.09 1.29
C LYS A 220 38.05 29.39 2.20
N PRO A 221 37.69 28.79 3.36
CA PRO A 221 38.63 27.98 4.11
C PRO A 221 38.89 26.62 3.39
N PRO A 222 40.12 26.08 3.44
CA PRO A 222 40.47 24.84 2.77
C PRO A 222 40.24 23.62 3.66
N ILE A 223 39.64 22.57 3.11
CA ILE A 223 39.86 21.20 3.57
C ILE A 223 40.98 20.64 2.70
N ASN A 224 42.17 20.53 3.29
CA ASN A 224 43.28 19.76 2.73
C ASN A 224 43.10 18.30 3.13
N LEU A 225 42.88 17.42 2.15
CA LEU A 225 43.25 16.01 2.25
C LEU A 225 44.11 15.67 1.03
N LEU A 226 45.31 15.16 1.32
CA LEU A 226 46.45 15.08 0.42
C LEU A 226 46.30 14.09 -0.75
N THR A 227 46.72 14.56 -1.92
CA THR A 227 47.57 13.95 -2.98
C THR A 227 47.82 12.43 -2.93
N LYS A 228 47.61 11.66 -4.01
CA LYS A 228 48.40 11.48 -5.27
C LYS A 228 47.60 10.48 -6.15
N ASP A 229 47.61 10.38 -7.48
CA ASP A 229 48.63 10.61 -8.51
C ASP A 229 47.95 10.61 -9.93
N LYS A 230 48.51 11.43 -10.84
CA LYS A 230 48.76 11.24 -12.30
C LYS A 230 47.66 11.00 -13.37
N ASN A 231 47.59 12.00 -14.28
CA ASN A 231 47.65 11.97 -15.77
C ASN A 231 46.56 11.26 -16.62
N MET A 232 45.77 12.00 -17.42
CA MET A 232 46.03 12.30 -18.87
C MET A 232 44.85 13.01 -19.59
N LYS A 233 45.17 14.16 -20.22
CA LYS A 233 44.76 14.77 -21.51
C LYS A 233 43.33 14.63 -22.13
N LYS A 234 42.74 15.83 -22.38
CA LYS A 234 42.07 16.39 -23.59
C LYS A 234 40.94 15.61 -24.29
N ASN A 235 39.74 16.20 -24.40
CA ASN A 235 39.33 17.03 -25.55
C ASN A 235 37.95 17.68 -25.36
N VAL A 236 37.79 18.89 -25.91
CA VAL A 236 36.55 19.68 -25.99
C VAL A 236 35.81 19.32 -27.29
N LYS A 237 34.47 19.29 -27.27
CA LYS A 237 33.62 19.76 -28.38
C LYS A 237 32.20 20.08 -27.91
N SER A 238 31.69 21.17 -28.46
CA SER A 238 30.43 21.86 -28.24
C SER A 238 29.24 21.16 -28.93
N ASP A 239 28.01 21.39 -28.45
CA ASP A 239 26.98 22.12 -29.22
C ASP A 239 25.55 22.03 -28.62
N SER A 240 24.88 23.19 -28.62
CA SER A 240 23.43 23.44 -28.76
C SER A 240 22.44 23.19 -27.61
N LEU A 241 21.85 24.29 -27.11
CA LEU A 241 20.58 24.35 -26.37
C LEU A 241 19.39 24.42 -27.35
N PRO A 242 18.21 23.88 -26.97
CA PRO A 242 16.98 24.69 -26.95
C PRO A 242 16.08 24.37 -25.71
N PRO A 243 14.87 24.94 -25.54
CA PRO A 243 14.54 26.06 -24.65
C PRO A 243 13.78 25.69 -23.35
N PHE A 244 13.64 26.69 -22.49
CA PHE A 244 12.99 26.73 -21.17
C PHE A 244 11.62 26.04 -21.06
N SER A 245 11.49 25.11 -20.10
CA SER A 245 10.50 25.17 -18.99
C SER A 245 10.45 23.84 -18.23
N ASN A 246 11.51 23.49 -17.52
CA ASN A 246 11.42 22.54 -16.43
C ASN A 246 12.14 23.14 -15.24
N LYS A 247 11.38 23.84 -14.38
CA LYS A 247 11.83 24.04 -13.00
C LYS A 247 12.14 22.64 -12.48
N ARG A 248 13.42 22.36 -12.19
CA ARG A 248 13.83 21.14 -11.51
C ARG A 248 12.92 21.00 -10.29
N LYS A 249 12.14 19.92 -10.24
CA LYS A 249 11.27 19.61 -9.10
C LYS A 249 12.14 19.67 -7.85
N SER A 250 11.70 20.47 -6.88
CA SER A 250 12.38 20.58 -5.58
C SER A 250 12.30 19.21 -4.89
N ALA A 251 13.29 18.84 -4.09
CA ALA A 251 13.25 17.60 -3.31
C ALA A 251 11.97 17.46 -2.44
N LEU A 252 11.35 18.60 -2.10
CA LEU A 252 10.06 18.66 -1.41
C LEU A 252 8.87 18.29 -2.29
N ASP A 253 8.90 18.60 -3.59
CA ASP A 253 7.84 18.29 -4.57
C ASP A 253 7.84 16.79 -4.90
N GLU A 254 9.03 16.17 -4.90
CA GLU A 254 9.20 14.72 -5.10
C GLU A 254 8.70 13.90 -3.89
N ILE A 255 9.01 14.32 -2.66
CA ILE A 255 8.48 13.69 -1.44
C ILE A 255 6.94 13.83 -1.37
N LEU A 256 6.41 14.99 -1.74
CA LEU A 256 4.96 15.25 -1.73
C LEU A 256 4.23 14.39 -2.77
N GLU A 257 4.77 14.26 -3.98
CA GLU A 257 4.21 13.42 -5.05
C GLU A 257 4.26 11.93 -4.66
N GLU A 258 5.30 11.50 -3.93
CA GLU A 258 5.43 10.14 -3.43
C GLU A 258 4.46 9.84 -2.28
N GLU A 259 4.25 10.80 -1.37
CA GLU A 259 3.23 10.70 -0.32
C GLU A 259 1.81 10.68 -0.92
N GLU A 260 1.56 11.48 -1.95
CA GLU A 260 0.30 11.48 -2.71
C GLU A 260 0.06 10.14 -3.39
N LYS A 261 1.04 9.58 -4.09
CA LYS A 261 0.92 8.24 -4.70
C LYS A 261 0.74 7.15 -3.66
N ARG A 262 1.36 7.29 -2.49
CA ARG A 262 1.19 6.34 -1.37
C ARG A 262 -0.20 6.42 -0.77
N LYS A 263 -0.75 7.63 -0.60
CA LYS A 263 -2.14 7.86 -0.18
C LYS A 263 -3.11 7.38 -1.26
N GLU A 264 -2.84 7.61 -2.53
CA GLU A 264 -3.64 7.13 -3.65
C GLU A 264 -3.73 5.60 -3.65
N LYS A 265 -2.61 4.88 -3.52
CA LYS A 265 -2.60 3.42 -3.44
C LYS A 265 -3.35 2.86 -2.23
N LYS A 266 -3.31 3.56 -1.09
CA LYS A 266 -4.05 3.14 0.12
C LYS A 266 -5.54 3.48 0.05
N ASN A 267 -5.90 4.59 -0.60
CA ASN A 267 -7.25 5.12 -0.63
C ASN A 267 -8.05 4.69 -1.86
N ARG A 268 -7.40 4.11 -2.88
CA ARG A 268 -8.08 3.47 -4.01
C ARG A 268 -8.84 2.25 -3.51
N LYS A 269 -10.17 2.34 -3.53
CA LYS A 269 -11.06 1.22 -3.23
C LYS A 269 -11.92 0.91 -4.43
N ASP A 270 -12.44 -0.30 -4.48
CA ASP A 270 -13.31 -0.79 -5.55
C ASP A 270 -14.69 -0.10 -5.56
N TYR A 271 -15.10 0.46 -4.41
CA TYR A 271 -16.34 1.22 -4.28
C TYR A 271 -16.09 2.73 -4.33
N TRP A 272 -16.83 3.40 -5.20
CA TRP A 272 -16.75 4.85 -5.42
C TRP A 272 -18.05 5.59 -5.08
N LEU A 273 -19.16 4.90 -4.77
CA LEU A 273 -20.38 5.62 -4.39
C LEU A 273 -20.15 6.43 -3.11
N SER A 274 -20.64 7.66 -3.12
CA SER A 274 -20.61 8.58 -1.98
C SER A 274 -21.93 9.33 -1.85
N VAL A 275 -22.36 9.61 -0.62
CA VAL A 275 -23.62 10.33 -0.37
C VAL A 275 -23.51 11.79 -0.86
N GLY A 276 -24.59 12.29 -1.45
CA GLY A 276 -24.72 13.68 -1.91
C GLY A 276 -24.17 13.95 -3.31
N ILE A 277 -23.77 12.92 -4.05
CA ILE A 277 -23.33 13.06 -5.44
C ILE A 277 -24.50 12.88 -6.42
N VAL A 278 -24.40 13.55 -7.56
CA VAL A 278 -25.29 13.33 -8.70
C VAL A 278 -24.73 12.21 -9.56
N VAL A 279 -25.58 11.25 -9.92
CA VAL A 279 -25.25 10.14 -10.81
C VAL A 279 -26.25 10.04 -11.94
N LYS A 280 -25.83 9.41 -13.03
CA LYS A 280 -26.66 9.11 -14.19
C LYS A 280 -26.86 7.61 -14.29
N ILE A 281 -28.09 7.18 -14.49
CA ILE A 281 -28.42 5.75 -14.60
C ILE A 281 -28.21 5.30 -16.04
N ILE A 282 -27.44 4.24 -16.24
CA ILE A 282 -27.16 3.66 -17.57
C ILE A 282 -27.87 2.33 -17.81
N THR A 283 -28.47 1.71 -16.80
CA THR A 283 -29.18 0.44 -17.00
C THR A 283 -30.53 0.66 -17.67
N LYS A 284 -30.90 -0.28 -18.56
CA LYS A 284 -32.24 -0.39 -19.15
C LYS A 284 -33.15 -1.34 -18.37
N SER A 285 -32.59 -2.11 -17.44
CA SER A 285 -33.31 -3.18 -16.72
C SER A 285 -34.41 -2.67 -15.79
N LEU A 286 -34.33 -1.41 -15.36
CA LEU A 286 -35.33 -0.76 -14.52
C LEU A 286 -36.43 -0.04 -15.33
N GLY A 287 -36.41 -0.20 -16.66
CA GLY A 287 -37.32 0.42 -17.61
C GLY A 287 -36.74 1.66 -18.29
N ASP A 288 -37.12 1.89 -19.55
CA ASP A 288 -36.64 3.02 -20.38
C ASP A 288 -36.95 4.40 -19.78
N LYS A 289 -37.87 4.46 -18.80
CA LYS A 289 -38.22 5.68 -18.07
C LYS A 289 -37.05 6.27 -17.29
N TYR A 290 -36.13 5.43 -16.80
CA TYR A 290 -35.00 5.87 -15.96
C TYR A 290 -33.65 5.85 -16.70
N TYR A 291 -33.62 5.34 -17.93
CA TYR A 291 -32.40 5.28 -18.73
C TYR A 291 -31.89 6.68 -19.08
N LYS A 292 -30.59 6.94 -18.81
CA LYS A 292 -29.90 8.25 -18.98
C LYS A 292 -30.46 9.39 -18.14
N LYS A 293 -31.34 9.12 -17.19
CA LYS A 293 -31.84 10.11 -16.24
C LYS A 293 -30.84 10.32 -15.11
N LYS A 294 -30.91 11.51 -14.51
CA LYS A 294 -30.03 11.92 -13.41
C LYS A 294 -30.76 11.76 -12.08
N GLY A 295 -30.02 11.41 -11.05
CA GLY A 295 -30.52 11.33 -9.68
C GLY A 295 -29.43 11.67 -8.67
N VAL A 296 -29.83 11.83 -7.41
CA VAL A 296 -28.96 12.13 -6.27
C VAL A 296 -28.87 10.90 -5.38
N ILE A 297 -27.68 10.56 -4.91
CA ILE A 297 -27.50 9.49 -3.92
C ILE A 297 -27.83 10.02 -2.53
N GLU A 298 -28.91 9.51 -1.94
CA GLU A 298 -29.33 9.87 -0.58
C GLU A 298 -28.67 8.98 0.49
N SER A 299 -28.58 7.68 0.23
CA SER A 299 -27.97 6.73 1.18
C SER A 299 -27.33 5.56 0.44
N ILE A 300 -26.35 4.93 1.07
CA ILE A 300 -25.61 3.79 0.51
C ILE A 300 -25.79 2.60 1.44
N LYS A 301 -26.05 1.43 0.86
CA LYS A 301 -26.07 0.13 1.53
C LYS A 301 -24.92 -0.72 1.02
N ASP A 302 -24.24 -1.40 1.94
CA ASP A 302 -23.15 -2.33 1.64
C ASP A 302 -21.98 -1.75 0.84
N ASN A 303 -21.82 -0.41 0.82
CA ASN A 303 -20.82 0.34 0.05
C ASN A 303 -20.95 0.28 -1.49
N TYR A 304 -21.67 -0.69 -2.05
CA TYR A 304 -21.84 -0.89 -3.50
C TYR A 304 -23.23 -0.49 -4.02
N ILE A 305 -24.26 -0.50 -3.16
CA ILE A 305 -25.64 -0.23 -3.56
C ILE A 305 -26.03 1.18 -3.11
N GLY A 306 -26.36 2.06 -4.07
CA GLY A 306 -26.86 3.40 -3.80
C GLY A 306 -28.38 3.46 -3.86
N ASN A 307 -29.01 4.09 -2.87
CA ASN A 307 -30.39 4.57 -2.97
C ASN A 307 -30.36 5.92 -3.68
N VAL A 308 -30.78 5.92 -4.95
CA VAL A 308 -30.78 7.08 -5.84
C VAL A 308 -32.17 7.67 -5.89
N ARG A 309 -32.30 8.96 -5.56
CA ARG A 309 -33.51 9.76 -5.75
C ARG A 309 -33.48 10.40 -7.13
N MET A 310 -34.46 10.11 -7.97
CA MET A 310 -34.56 10.68 -9.31
C MET A 310 -34.97 12.16 -9.25
N PHE A 311 -34.39 13.01 -10.10
CA PHE A 311 -34.83 14.42 -10.18
C PHE A 311 -36.20 14.59 -10.84
N ASP A 312 -36.54 13.72 -11.80
CA ASP A 312 -37.77 13.86 -12.59
C ASP A 312 -39.01 13.32 -11.87
N THR A 313 -38.89 12.14 -11.26
CA THR A 313 -40.03 11.42 -10.67
C THR A 313 -40.03 11.43 -9.14
N ASN A 314 -38.96 11.93 -8.49
CA ASN A 314 -38.72 11.81 -7.04
C ASN A 314 -38.74 10.37 -6.49
N ASP A 315 -38.71 9.36 -7.36
CA ASP A 315 -38.67 7.95 -6.95
C ASP A 315 -37.33 7.62 -6.30
N LEU A 316 -37.37 6.77 -5.27
CA LEU A 316 -36.20 6.21 -4.61
C LEU A 316 -35.92 4.81 -5.15
N ILE A 317 -34.83 4.68 -5.90
CA ILE A 317 -34.45 3.43 -6.58
C ILE A 317 -33.14 2.92 -6.00
N LYS A 318 -33.07 1.61 -5.73
CA LYS A 318 -31.85 0.95 -5.27
C LYS A 318 -31.09 0.42 -6.47
N ILE A 319 -29.87 0.90 -6.69
CA ILE A 319 -29.07 0.58 -7.87
C ILE A 319 -27.63 0.33 -7.45
N ASP A 320 -27.02 -0.69 -8.04
CA ASP A 320 -25.60 -1.00 -7.88
C ASP A 320 -24.71 0.00 -8.66
N GLN A 321 -23.50 0.25 -8.17
CA GLN A 321 -22.52 1.15 -8.79
C GLN A 321 -22.21 0.82 -10.25
N GLU A 322 -22.30 -0.44 -10.68
CA GLU A 322 -22.04 -0.85 -12.08
C GLU A 322 -23.02 -0.24 -13.07
N HIS A 323 -24.21 0.13 -12.59
CA HIS A 323 -25.29 0.69 -13.40
C HIS A 323 -25.39 2.22 -13.28
N LEU A 324 -24.42 2.85 -12.62
CA LEU A 324 -24.34 4.27 -12.36
C LEU A 324 -23.09 4.86 -13.03
N GLU A 325 -23.23 6.07 -13.56
CA GLU A 325 -22.15 6.84 -14.17
C GLU A 325 -22.00 8.17 -13.39
N THR A 326 -20.76 8.61 -13.15
CA THR A 326 -20.49 9.93 -12.55
C THR A 326 -20.96 11.04 -13.49
N VAL A 327 -21.38 12.17 -12.92
CA VAL A 327 -21.84 13.33 -13.70
C VAL A 327 -20.84 14.45 -13.52
N ILE A 328 -20.22 14.87 -14.62
CA ILE A 328 -19.28 15.99 -14.64
C ILE A 328 -20.08 17.29 -14.83
N PRO A 329 -19.97 18.27 -13.92
CA PRO A 329 -20.60 19.57 -14.11
C PRO A 329 -19.79 20.44 -15.09
N SER A 330 -20.33 21.62 -15.42
CA SER A 330 -19.56 22.66 -16.09
C SER A 330 -18.42 23.18 -15.20
N GLU A 331 -17.41 23.77 -15.82
CA GLU A 331 -16.30 24.46 -15.16
C GLU A 331 -16.82 25.48 -14.13
N GLY A 332 -16.10 25.64 -13.01
CA GLY A 332 -16.44 26.51 -11.89
C GLY A 332 -17.45 25.95 -10.89
N ARG A 333 -17.94 24.71 -11.06
CA ARG A 333 -18.89 24.10 -10.10
C ARG A 333 -18.20 23.17 -9.10
N LEU A 334 -18.86 23.01 -7.95
CA LEU A 334 -18.46 22.09 -6.89
C LEU A 334 -18.67 20.62 -7.30
N VAL A 335 -17.64 19.83 -7.05
CA VAL A 335 -17.58 18.38 -7.24
C VAL A 335 -17.09 17.73 -5.95
N LYS A 336 -17.46 16.47 -5.76
CA LYS A 336 -16.95 15.63 -4.69
C LYS A 336 -15.97 14.62 -5.27
N ILE A 337 -14.81 14.49 -4.64
CA ILE A 337 -13.83 13.46 -4.99
C ILE A 337 -14.29 12.16 -4.34
N VAL A 338 -14.61 11.17 -5.15
CA VAL A 338 -15.15 9.89 -4.71
C VAL A 338 -14.09 8.81 -4.55
N ASN A 339 -12.97 8.93 -5.26
CA ASN A 339 -11.88 7.97 -5.22
C ASN A 339 -10.51 8.67 -5.37
N GLY A 340 -9.44 7.99 -4.95
CA GLY A 340 -8.06 8.52 -5.01
C GLY A 340 -7.56 9.13 -3.70
N ALA A 341 -6.46 9.89 -3.78
CA ALA A 341 -5.76 10.44 -2.60
C ALA A 341 -6.64 11.35 -1.74
N TYR A 342 -7.53 12.12 -2.39
CA TYR A 342 -8.38 13.16 -1.79
C TYR A 342 -9.84 12.71 -1.60
N ARG A 343 -10.05 11.40 -1.44
CA ARG A 343 -11.40 10.84 -1.29
C ARG A 343 -12.17 11.51 -0.15
N GLY A 344 -13.39 11.95 -0.46
CA GLY A 344 -14.30 12.59 0.48
C GLY A 344 -14.22 14.11 0.48
N GLU A 345 -13.15 14.69 -0.08
CA GLU A 345 -12.99 16.14 -0.17
C GLU A 345 -13.84 16.75 -1.28
N GLU A 346 -14.23 18.00 -1.04
CA GLU A 346 -14.90 18.84 -2.02
C GLU A 346 -13.87 19.64 -2.82
N ALA A 347 -14.13 19.78 -4.12
CA ALA A 347 -13.28 20.50 -5.04
C ALA A 347 -14.10 21.30 -6.06
N ILE A 348 -13.47 22.28 -6.68
CA ILE A 348 -14.01 23.09 -7.77
C ILE A 348 -13.35 22.63 -9.08
N LEU A 349 -14.17 22.34 -10.09
CA LEU A 349 -13.69 21.96 -11.41
C LEU A 349 -13.14 23.19 -12.14
N LYS A 350 -11.85 23.21 -12.49
CA LYS A 350 -11.24 24.33 -13.24
C LYS A 350 -11.24 24.11 -14.74
N GLU A 351 -10.68 22.99 -15.18
CA GLU A 351 -10.47 22.70 -16.60
C GLU A 351 -10.77 21.24 -16.88
N ILE A 352 -11.38 20.98 -18.04
CA ILE A 352 -11.75 19.65 -18.51
C ILE A 352 -10.89 19.31 -19.74
N HIS A 353 -10.16 18.20 -19.71
CA HIS A 353 -9.39 17.68 -20.83
C HIS A 353 -10.07 16.45 -21.45
N GLU A 354 -10.98 16.68 -22.40
CA GLU A 354 -11.74 15.61 -23.07
C GLU A 354 -10.86 14.54 -23.73
N LYS A 355 -9.74 14.93 -24.34
CA LYS A 355 -8.83 14.00 -25.04
C LYS A 355 -8.16 12.97 -24.13
N LYS A 356 -7.98 13.30 -22.85
CA LYS A 356 -7.29 12.45 -21.87
C LYS A 356 -8.26 11.86 -20.83
N PHE A 357 -9.56 12.18 -20.92
CA PHE A 357 -10.57 11.84 -19.91
C PHE A 357 -10.14 12.27 -18.49
N CYS A 358 -9.50 13.44 -18.40
CA CYS A 358 -8.96 14.00 -17.16
C CYS A 358 -9.48 15.41 -16.92
N ALA A 359 -9.58 15.80 -15.66
CA ALA A 359 -9.89 17.16 -15.24
C ALA A 359 -8.84 17.70 -14.26
N THR A 360 -8.75 19.02 -14.22
CA THR A 360 -7.99 19.76 -13.21
C THR A 360 -8.97 20.25 -12.15
N LEU A 361 -8.77 19.80 -10.91
CA LEU A 361 -9.62 20.12 -9.77
C LEU A 361 -8.84 20.99 -8.77
N GLU A 362 -9.50 21.99 -8.19
CA GLU A 362 -8.97 22.76 -7.06
C GLU A 362 -9.70 22.35 -5.79
N ILE A 363 -8.98 21.86 -4.79
CA ILE A 363 -9.59 21.39 -3.53
C ILE A 363 -10.10 22.60 -2.73
N SER A 364 -11.39 22.59 -2.39
CA SER A 364 -12.04 23.64 -1.58
C SER A 364 -12.19 23.26 -0.11
N SER A 365 -12.11 21.97 0.23
CA SER A 365 -12.28 21.41 1.58
C SER A 365 -10.99 20.77 2.13
N GLY A 366 -10.82 20.76 3.46
CA GLY A 366 -9.76 20.05 4.15
C GLY A 366 -8.47 20.85 4.42
N LEU A 367 -7.45 20.18 4.95
CA LEU A 367 -6.13 20.74 5.32
C LEU A 367 -5.31 21.23 4.11
N LEU A 368 -5.71 20.87 2.90
CA LEU A 368 -5.01 21.15 1.64
C LEU A 368 -5.83 22.09 0.73
N LYS A 369 -6.65 22.95 1.33
CA LYS A 369 -7.47 23.95 0.64
C LYS A 369 -6.62 24.84 -0.28
N GLY A 370 -7.04 24.97 -1.53
CA GLY A 370 -6.34 25.76 -2.56
C GLY A 370 -5.32 24.97 -3.38
N ARG A 371 -5.16 23.66 -3.13
CA ARG A 371 -4.29 22.81 -3.94
C ARG A 371 -4.95 22.47 -5.27
N ILE A 372 -4.19 22.63 -6.36
CA ILE A 372 -4.60 22.25 -7.71
C ILE A 372 -4.12 20.83 -7.98
N VAL A 373 -5.05 19.91 -8.17
CA VAL A 373 -4.78 18.53 -8.56
C VAL A 373 -5.01 18.40 -10.06
N GLN A 374 -3.93 18.14 -10.79
CA GLN A 374 -3.96 17.89 -12.23
C GLN A 374 -4.14 16.39 -12.49
N ASN A 375 -4.75 16.04 -13.62
CA ASN A 375 -4.96 14.65 -14.09
C ASN A 375 -5.92 13.79 -13.24
N CYS A 376 -6.97 14.38 -12.66
CA CYS A 376 -8.04 13.60 -12.03
C CYS A 376 -8.91 12.92 -13.09
N LYS A 377 -9.08 11.60 -13.02
CA LYS A 377 -9.95 10.85 -13.95
C LYS A 377 -11.42 11.16 -13.67
N TYR A 378 -12.26 11.10 -14.71
CA TYR A 378 -13.70 11.35 -14.60
C TYR A 378 -14.46 10.36 -13.69
N GLU A 379 -13.92 9.15 -13.49
CA GLU A 379 -14.47 8.15 -12.57
C GLU A 379 -14.24 8.51 -11.09
N ASP A 380 -13.30 9.42 -10.82
CA ASP A 380 -12.80 9.69 -9.46
C ASP A 380 -13.47 10.90 -8.80
N PHE A 381 -14.32 11.61 -9.53
CA PHE A 381 -15.11 12.72 -9.00
C PHE A 381 -16.50 12.76 -9.64
N SER A 382 -17.46 13.33 -8.92
CA SER A 382 -18.80 13.58 -9.46
C SER A 382 -19.36 14.91 -8.96
N LYS A 383 -20.31 15.48 -9.70
CA LYS A 383 -21.03 16.69 -9.31
C LYS A 383 -21.63 16.50 -7.92
N LEU A 384 -21.33 17.43 -7.02
CA LEU A 384 -21.96 17.49 -5.71
C LEU A 384 -23.31 18.19 -5.85
N ASN A 385 -24.36 17.60 -5.26
CA ASN A 385 -25.65 18.28 -5.16
C ASN A 385 -25.60 19.20 -3.94
N SER A 386 -25.47 20.50 -4.17
CA SER A 386 -25.59 21.50 -3.12
C SER A 386 -27.03 21.49 -2.63
N ILE A 387 -27.30 20.75 -1.56
CA ILE A 387 -28.51 20.91 -0.77
C ILE A 387 -28.23 22.10 0.12
N SER A 388 -28.64 23.29 -0.35
CA SER A 388 -28.83 24.46 0.51
C SER A 388 -30.14 24.32 1.28
#